data_AF-A0A3B4B7M9-F1
#
_entry.id   AF-A0A3B4B7M9-F1
#
_cell.length_a   1.000
_cell.length_b   1.000
_cell.length_c   1.000
_cell.angle_alpha   90.00
_cell.angle_beta   90.00
_cell.angle_gamma   90.00
#
_symmetry.space_group_name_H-M   'P 1'
#
loop_
_entity.id
_entity.type
_entity.pdbx_description
1 polymer ?
#
loop_
_entity_poly.entity_id
_entity_poly.type
_entity_poly.pdbx_seq_one_letter_code
_entity_poly.pdbx_strand_id
1 'polypeptide(L)'
;MLYIVLWSLALVSCICGENPAIQLALTDKGLQTGKVNPTVILCVCFSMHITKLDFPEPEVHFSPPVSGLDLSVSGLSMALTGDWSTHLGTSFLVLVCSHDGGTFDMAIFDLSLRSFLGLDRDSSGHPSVSSVYCEVDIQTVNMQFYGGARYTHVCPCVENAIQSLERHLQAINMSVEVNPVMSLDLSLSAPPAVDPGSINFGLRGEFYSPESHRDPPFVAPPFSLPVQSTYMLSVGVSEYTANSASFAYYISGHLQALINDSMIPSYCPIRLNTSSMGRFIPQLSQMYPDLLMVLQVYARQTPLFTFQPGFVKLDLLSAIKAFVVQANSTLTPVFKLHLVRRTSRSGLVWFSMQRFNILK
;
A
#
# COMPACT_ATOMS: atom_id res chain seq x y z
N MET A 1 4.26 -40.17 -21.62
CA MET A 1 4.98 -38.98 -21.11
C MET A 1 4.26 -37.66 -21.42
N LEU A 2 3.98 -37.31 -22.69
CA LEU A 2 3.41 -36.00 -23.05
C LEU A 2 2.16 -35.59 -22.23
N TYR A 3 1.24 -36.53 -21.97
CA TYR A 3 0.04 -36.30 -21.16
C TYR A 3 0.33 -35.95 -19.69
N ILE A 4 1.41 -36.50 -19.11
CA ILE A 4 1.85 -36.19 -17.74
C ILE A 4 2.48 -34.80 -17.70
N VAL A 5 3.25 -34.42 -18.74
CA VAL A 5 3.85 -33.09 -18.88
C VAL A 5 2.77 -32.00 -19.03
N LEU A 6 1.72 -32.27 -19.83
CA LEU A 6 0.55 -31.40 -19.95
C LEU A 6 -0.24 -31.26 -18.63
N TRP A 7 -0.42 -32.35 -17.88
CA TRP A 7 -1.04 -32.30 -16.55
C TRP A 7 -0.17 -31.56 -15.51
N SER A 8 1.16 -31.72 -15.54
CA SER A 8 2.04 -30.95 -14.66
C SER A 8 2.07 -29.46 -15.04
N LEU A 9 2.01 -29.11 -16.32
CA LEU A 9 1.90 -27.70 -16.76
C LEU A 9 0.56 -27.09 -16.35
N ALA A 10 -0.54 -27.84 -16.43
CA ALA A 10 -1.85 -27.40 -15.93
C ALA A 10 -1.88 -27.20 -14.41
N LEU A 11 -1.13 -28.00 -13.65
CA LEU A 11 -0.97 -27.83 -12.20
C LEU A 11 -0.02 -26.69 -11.82
N VAL A 12 1.01 -26.41 -12.62
CA VAL A 12 1.93 -25.27 -12.41
C VAL A 12 1.27 -23.92 -12.74
N SER A 13 0.25 -23.89 -13.61
CA SER A 13 -0.56 -22.69 -13.87
C SER A 13 -1.59 -22.35 -12.78
N CYS A 14 -1.76 -23.19 -11.75
CA CYS A 14 -2.51 -22.86 -10.54
C CYS A 14 -1.59 -22.58 -9.35
N ILE A 15 -0.69 -21.60 -9.50
CA ILE A 15 -0.38 -20.75 -8.34
C ILE A 15 -1.69 -20.02 -8.02
N CYS A 16 -2.43 -20.52 -7.03
CA CYS A 16 -3.59 -19.81 -6.49
C CYS A 16 -3.09 -18.55 -5.77
N GLY A 17 -2.84 -17.49 -6.55
CA GLY A 17 -2.66 -16.15 -6.02
C GLY A 17 -3.89 -15.78 -5.20
N GLU A 18 -3.66 -15.29 -3.99
CA GLU A 18 -4.73 -14.75 -3.16
C GLU A 18 -5.36 -13.56 -3.87
N ASN A 19 -6.69 -13.55 -4.00
CA ASN A 19 -7.40 -12.42 -4.60
C ASN A 19 -7.07 -11.16 -3.78
N PRO A 20 -6.54 -10.09 -4.39
CA PRO A 20 -6.26 -8.86 -3.65
C PRO A 20 -7.58 -8.25 -3.16
N ALA A 21 -7.66 -7.94 -1.86
CA ALA A 21 -8.84 -7.27 -1.32
C ALA A 21 -8.85 -5.76 -1.63
N ILE A 22 -7.67 -5.18 -1.88
CA ILE A 22 -7.49 -3.80 -2.34
C ILE A 22 -6.65 -3.82 -3.62
N GLN A 23 -7.07 -3.08 -4.64
CA GLN A 23 -6.32 -2.89 -5.89
C GLN A 23 -5.98 -1.40 -6.06
N LEU A 24 -4.74 -1.11 -6.42
CA LEU A 24 -4.28 0.23 -6.81
C LEU A 24 -3.86 0.21 -8.27
N ALA A 25 -4.45 1.06 -9.11
CA ALA A 25 -4.07 1.19 -10.52
C ALA A 25 -3.46 2.57 -10.78
N LEU A 26 -2.15 2.64 -11.04
CA LEU A 26 -1.46 3.86 -11.47
C LEU A 26 -1.45 3.90 -13.01
N THR A 27 -1.91 4.99 -13.61
CA THR A 27 -1.97 5.15 -15.07
C THR A 27 -0.75 5.90 -15.61
N ASP A 28 -0.59 5.96 -16.93
CA ASP A 28 0.39 6.85 -17.59
C ASP A 28 0.35 8.27 -17.02
N LYS A 29 -0.84 8.83 -16.80
CA LYS A 29 -0.98 10.18 -16.25
C LYS A 29 -0.36 10.31 -14.86
N GLY A 30 -0.46 9.28 -14.03
CA GLY A 30 0.20 9.22 -12.73
C GLY A 30 1.71 9.05 -12.86
N LEU A 31 2.16 8.13 -13.71
CA LEU A 31 3.56 7.83 -13.99
C LEU A 31 4.32 9.06 -14.52
N GLN A 32 3.76 9.75 -15.51
CA GLN A 32 4.34 10.96 -16.12
C GLN A 32 4.38 12.14 -15.13
N THR A 33 3.41 12.24 -14.20
CA THR A 33 3.42 13.25 -13.12
C THR A 33 4.42 12.90 -12.02
N GLY A 34 4.71 11.61 -11.82
CA GLY A 34 5.65 11.09 -10.83
C GLY A 34 7.12 11.19 -11.21
N LYS A 35 7.46 11.74 -12.40
CA LYS A 35 8.85 11.97 -12.81
C LYS A 35 9.57 12.87 -11.80
N VAL A 36 10.53 12.28 -11.08
CA VAL A 36 11.39 13.03 -10.15
C VAL A 36 12.33 13.94 -10.95
N ASN A 37 12.57 15.16 -10.45
CA ASN A 37 13.46 16.10 -11.10
C ASN A 37 14.90 15.51 -11.22
N PRO A 38 15.39 15.19 -12.44
CA PRO A 38 16.56 14.34 -12.65
C PRO A 38 17.87 14.96 -12.13
N THR A 39 17.91 16.29 -11.97
CA THR A 39 19.05 17.03 -11.41
C THR A 39 19.47 16.54 -10.02
N VAL A 40 18.53 16.00 -9.23
CA VAL A 40 18.80 15.48 -7.88
C VAL A 40 19.53 14.13 -7.91
N ILE A 41 19.29 13.31 -8.94
CA ILE A 41 19.78 11.92 -9.00
C ILE A 41 21.23 11.86 -9.50
N LEU A 42 21.58 12.60 -10.55
CA LEU A 42 22.95 12.58 -11.08
C LEU A 42 23.98 13.27 -10.17
N CYS A 43 23.56 14.22 -9.33
CA CYS A 43 24.48 15.01 -8.49
C CYS A 43 25.21 14.18 -7.41
N VAL A 44 24.72 12.98 -7.08
CA VAL A 44 25.24 12.14 -5.99
C VAL A 44 26.41 11.23 -6.43
N CYS A 45 26.63 11.05 -7.73
CA CYS A 45 27.38 9.90 -8.24
C CYS A 45 28.83 10.16 -8.69
N PHE A 46 29.18 11.40 -9.05
CA PHE A 46 30.46 11.69 -9.71
C PHE A 46 31.55 12.15 -8.73
N SER A 47 32.69 11.46 -8.72
CA SER A 47 33.96 11.94 -8.14
C SER A 47 34.64 12.99 -9.03
N MET A 48 33.85 13.76 -9.77
CA MET A 48 34.23 14.71 -10.81
C MET A 48 33.24 15.86 -10.81
N HIS A 49 33.70 17.08 -11.06
CA HIS A 49 32.87 18.27 -10.90
C HIS A 49 32.07 18.53 -12.19
N ILE A 50 30.78 18.20 -12.19
CA ILE A 50 29.86 18.60 -13.27
C ILE A 50 29.76 20.13 -13.28
N THR A 51 30.23 20.78 -14.35
CA THR A 51 30.18 22.23 -14.53
C THR A 51 28.93 22.67 -15.28
N LYS A 52 28.35 21.80 -16.12
CA LYS A 52 27.06 22.02 -16.76
C LYS A 52 26.35 20.68 -16.99
N LEU A 53 25.05 20.63 -16.73
CA LEU A 53 24.20 19.49 -17.09
C LEU A 53 22.98 20.03 -17.83
N ASP A 54 22.75 19.52 -19.03
CA ASP A 54 21.54 19.71 -19.81
C ASP A 54 20.82 18.36 -19.87
N PHE A 55 19.71 18.26 -19.15
CA PHE A 55 18.97 17.03 -18.96
C PHE A 55 17.56 17.22 -19.55
N PRO A 56 17.29 16.70 -20.76
CA PRO A 56 15.97 16.76 -21.38
C PRO A 56 14.97 15.87 -20.64
N GLU A 57 13.66 16.10 -20.85
CA GLU A 57 12.62 15.38 -20.12
C GLU A 57 12.72 13.86 -20.36
N PRO A 58 12.83 13.02 -19.30
CA PRO A 58 12.92 11.58 -19.47
C PRO A 58 11.53 11.00 -19.81
N GLU A 59 11.51 9.98 -20.64
CA GLU A 59 10.32 9.18 -20.91
C GLU A 59 10.30 7.92 -20.04
N VAL A 60 9.10 7.55 -19.58
CA VAL A 60 8.85 6.32 -18.81
C VAL A 60 7.64 5.63 -19.41
N HIS A 61 7.79 4.37 -19.80
CA HIS A 61 6.75 3.57 -20.45
C HIS A 61 6.54 2.25 -19.72
N PHE A 62 5.29 1.78 -19.65
CA PHE A 62 4.98 0.44 -19.15
C PHE A 62 5.41 -0.63 -20.15
N SER A 63 6.04 -1.71 -19.66
CA SER A 63 6.45 -2.85 -20.48
C SER A 63 5.85 -4.16 -19.95
N PRO A 64 4.61 -4.50 -20.39
CA PRO A 64 3.93 -5.74 -20.03
C PRO A 64 4.70 -7.06 -20.31
N PRO A 65 5.45 -7.22 -21.43
CA PRO A 65 6.08 -8.51 -21.75
C PRO A 65 7.12 -9.02 -20.74
N VAL A 66 7.65 -8.12 -19.91
CA VAL A 66 8.74 -8.35 -18.95
C VAL A 66 8.43 -7.75 -17.56
N SER A 67 7.16 -7.40 -17.29
CA SER A 67 6.66 -6.86 -16.01
C SER A 67 7.54 -5.74 -15.43
N GLY A 68 7.70 -4.64 -16.17
CA GLY A 68 8.53 -3.54 -15.70
C GLY A 68 8.26 -2.18 -16.35
N LEU A 69 9.18 -1.26 -16.09
CA LEU A 69 9.20 0.10 -16.64
C LEU A 69 10.42 0.28 -17.54
N ASP A 70 10.19 0.77 -18.75
CA ASP A 70 11.25 1.21 -19.65
C ASP A 70 11.50 2.71 -19.42
N LEU A 71 12.72 3.05 -18.99
CA LEU A 71 13.21 4.42 -18.83
C LEU A 71 14.08 4.77 -20.03
N SER A 72 13.77 5.88 -20.71
CA SER A 72 14.66 6.43 -21.73
C SER A 72 14.81 7.93 -21.62
N VAL A 73 16.00 8.43 -21.91
CA VAL A 73 16.28 9.85 -22.11
C VAL A 73 17.31 9.99 -23.24
N SER A 74 17.09 10.95 -24.14
CA SER A 74 17.94 11.17 -25.32
C SER A 74 18.23 12.66 -25.49
N GLY A 75 19.41 13.00 -26.03
CA GLY A 75 19.87 14.40 -26.12
C GLY A 75 20.50 14.93 -24.82
N LEU A 76 20.83 14.07 -23.86
CA LEU A 76 21.48 14.49 -22.62
C LEU A 76 22.89 15.00 -22.93
N SER A 77 23.22 16.20 -22.44
CA SER A 77 24.55 16.79 -22.61
C SER A 77 25.13 17.20 -21.26
N MET A 78 26.40 16.89 -21.00
CA MET A 78 27.06 17.21 -19.73
C MET A 78 28.48 17.70 -19.96
N ALA A 79 28.86 18.77 -19.26
CA ALA A 79 30.23 19.25 -19.14
C ALA A 79 30.73 18.99 -17.71
N LEU A 80 31.94 18.50 -17.60
CA LEU A 80 32.54 17.98 -16.38
C LEU A 80 34.05 18.20 -16.39
N THR A 81 34.60 18.51 -15.23
CA THR A 81 36.04 18.69 -15.01
C THR A 81 36.52 17.68 -13.98
N GLY A 82 37.79 17.27 -14.10
CA GLY A 82 38.38 16.30 -13.19
C GLY A 82 39.90 16.32 -13.21
N ASP A 83 40.47 15.75 -12.15
CA ASP A 83 41.90 15.54 -11.98
C ASP A 83 42.27 14.11 -12.40
N TRP A 84 43.45 13.94 -12.99
CA TRP A 84 44.01 12.63 -13.31
C TRP A 84 45.45 12.52 -12.79
N SER A 85 45.88 11.31 -12.50
CA SER A 85 47.29 10.98 -12.27
C SER A 85 47.58 9.58 -12.80
N THR A 86 48.75 9.39 -13.41
CA THR A 86 49.25 8.08 -13.83
C THR A 86 50.44 7.68 -12.99
N HIS A 87 50.61 6.37 -12.80
CA HIS A 87 51.75 5.82 -12.07
C HIS A 87 52.39 4.71 -12.92
N LEU A 88 53.35 5.09 -13.77
CA LEU A 88 54.11 4.14 -14.58
C LEU A 88 55.18 3.45 -13.72
N GLY A 89 55.00 2.15 -13.48
CA GLY A 89 55.94 1.31 -12.74
C GLY A 89 56.65 0.29 -13.63
N THR A 90 57.91 -0.01 -13.29
CA THR A 90 58.87 -0.94 -13.94
C THR A 90 59.63 -0.36 -15.16
N SER A 91 60.96 -0.46 -15.29
CA SER A 91 61.98 -1.03 -14.37
C SER A 91 63.39 -0.42 -14.55
N PHE A 92 64.18 -0.45 -13.47
CA PHE A 92 65.65 -0.39 -13.39
C PHE A 92 66.43 0.60 -14.29
N LEU A 93 66.21 1.90 -14.11
CA LEU A 93 67.31 2.90 -14.05
C LEU A 93 66.82 4.12 -13.28
N VAL A 94 67.53 4.50 -12.22
CA VAL A 94 67.13 5.62 -11.34
C VAL A 94 67.49 6.94 -12.02
N LEU A 95 66.48 7.68 -12.47
CA LEU A 95 66.20 9.09 -12.13
C LEU A 95 65.01 9.58 -12.98
N VAL A 96 64.01 10.17 -12.30
CA VAL A 96 62.70 10.66 -12.77
C VAL A 96 61.56 9.63 -12.72
N CYS A 97 60.95 9.49 -11.54
CA CYS A 97 59.54 9.11 -11.44
C CYS A 97 58.69 10.35 -11.74
N SER A 98 58.28 10.53 -13.00
CA SER A 98 57.32 11.59 -13.33
C SER A 98 55.97 11.25 -12.70
N HIS A 99 55.54 12.02 -11.70
CA HIS A 99 54.12 12.15 -11.38
C HIS A 99 53.46 12.95 -12.50
N ASP A 100 53.14 12.27 -13.60
CA ASP A 100 52.29 12.84 -14.63
C ASP A 100 50.85 12.82 -14.12
N GLY A 101 50.36 14.01 -13.84
CA GLY A 101 48.99 14.29 -13.46
C GLY A 101 48.63 15.70 -13.89
N GLY A 102 47.33 15.94 -14.06
CA GLY A 102 46.81 17.19 -14.57
C GLY A 102 45.30 17.23 -14.49
N THR A 103 44.72 18.25 -15.10
CA THR A 103 43.26 18.39 -15.22
C THR A 103 42.79 17.93 -16.59
N PHE A 104 41.48 17.76 -16.73
CA PHE A 104 40.82 17.69 -18.02
C PHE A 104 39.46 18.38 -17.98
N ASP A 105 39.07 18.91 -19.14
CA ASP A 105 37.71 19.38 -19.41
C ASP A 105 37.07 18.38 -20.38
N MET A 106 35.89 17.86 -20.05
CA MET A 106 35.12 16.96 -20.92
C MET A 106 33.72 17.53 -21.14
N ALA A 107 33.24 17.47 -22.39
CA ALA A 107 31.87 17.76 -22.76
C ALA A 107 31.31 16.58 -23.57
N ILE A 108 30.32 15.90 -23.01
CA ILE A 108 29.55 14.84 -23.64
C ILE A 108 28.28 15.45 -24.24
N PHE A 109 27.97 15.12 -25.48
CA PHE A 109 26.78 15.57 -26.19
C PHE A 109 25.98 14.39 -26.72
N ASP A 110 24.65 14.57 -26.80
CA ASP A 110 23.69 13.62 -27.35
C ASP A 110 23.80 12.21 -26.74
N LEU A 111 24.04 12.15 -25.43
CA LEU A 111 23.97 10.91 -24.66
C LEU A 111 22.51 10.42 -24.65
N SER A 112 22.36 9.13 -24.94
CA SER A 112 21.09 8.41 -24.86
C SER A 112 21.20 7.30 -23.82
N LEU A 113 20.45 7.43 -22.73
CA LEU A 113 20.37 6.47 -21.65
C LEU A 113 19.08 5.66 -21.80
N ARG A 114 19.18 4.34 -21.70
CA ARG A 114 18.05 3.40 -21.61
C ARG A 114 18.24 2.51 -20.39
N SER A 115 17.20 2.30 -19.59
CA SER A 115 17.26 1.39 -18.45
C SER A 115 15.93 0.73 -18.21
N PHE A 116 15.96 -0.55 -17.86
CA PHE A 116 14.76 -1.31 -17.55
C PHE A 116 14.69 -1.63 -16.06
N LEU A 117 13.58 -1.23 -15.44
CA LEU A 117 13.27 -1.51 -14.05
C LEU A 117 12.30 -2.70 -14.00
N GLY A 118 12.79 -3.84 -13.52
CA GLY A 118 11.95 -4.99 -13.20
C GLY A 118 11.17 -4.74 -11.91
N LEU A 119 9.88 -5.02 -11.90
CA LEU A 119 8.99 -4.83 -10.76
C LEU A 119 8.52 -6.18 -10.23
N ASP A 120 8.68 -6.39 -8.93
CA ASP A 120 8.35 -7.66 -8.28
C ASP A 120 7.77 -7.46 -6.87
N ARG A 121 7.47 -8.58 -6.20
CA ARG A 121 7.12 -8.67 -4.79
C ARG A 121 8.21 -9.45 -4.06
N ASP A 122 8.67 -8.95 -2.91
CA ASP A 122 9.58 -9.71 -2.05
C ASP A 122 8.86 -10.79 -1.21
N SER A 123 9.64 -11.64 -0.52
CA SER A 123 9.09 -12.71 0.33
C SER A 123 8.26 -12.19 1.52
N SER A 124 8.51 -10.96 1.98
CA SER A 124 7.76 -10.27 3.03
C SER A 124 6.47 -9.60 2.53
N GLY A 125 6.26 -9.50 1.20
CA GLY A 125 5.11 -8.81 0.61
C GLY A 125 5.32 -7.32 0.33
N HIS A 126 6.54 -6.79 0.42
CA HIS A 126 6.84 -5.44 -0.05
C HIS A 126 6.95 -5.41 -1.58
N PRO A 127 6.65 -4.27 -2.22
CA PRO A 127 7.07 -4.02 -3.61
C PRO A 127 8.60 -4.00 -3.68
N SER A 128 9.16 -4.60 -4.74
CA SER A 128 10.60 -4.58 -5.02
C SER A 128 10.87 -4.09 -6.45
N VAL A 129 11.98 -3.38 -6.63
CA VAL A 129 12.45 -2.82 -7.91
C VAL A 129 13.90 -3.23 -8.12
N SER A 130 14.20 -3.74 -9.32
CA SER A 130 15.54 -4.13 -9.73
C SER A 130 15.97 -3.47 -11.04
N SER A 131 17.26 -3.16 -11.16
CA SER A 131 17.86 -2.76 -12.44
C SER A 131 18.16 -4.03 -13.24
N VAL A 132 17.44 -4.28 -14.33
CA VAL A 132 17.68 -5.45 -15.19
C VAL A 132 18.78 -5.14 -16.20
N TYR A 133 18.75 -3.95 -16.79
CA TYR A 133 19.85 -3.40 -17.57
C TYR A 133 19.88 -1.87 -17.52
N CYS A 134 21.06 -1.33 -17.80
CA CYS A 134 21.29 0.09 -18.02
C CYS A 134 22.29 0.24 -19.17
N GLU A 135 21.81 0.74 -20.31
CA GLU A 135 22.59 0.97 -21.53
C GLU A 135 22.76 2.48 -21.73
N VAL A 136 23.98 2.89 -22.08
CA VAL A 136 24.33 4.28 -22.33
C VAL A 136 25.03 4.33 -23.67
N ASP A 137 24.34 4.92 -24.65
CA ASP A 137 24.90 5.26 -25.95
C ASP A 137 25.39 6.71 -25.92
N ILE A 138 26.60 6.94 -26.45
CA ILE A 138 27.26 8.24 -26.41
C ILE A 138 27.71 8.58 -27.82
N GLN A 139 27.00 9.51 -28.47
CA GLN A 139 27.31 9.88 -29.85
C GLN A 139 28.60 10.71 -29.95
N THR A 140 28.74 11.73 -29.11
CA THR A 140 29.88 12.65 -29.17
C THR A 140 30.48 12.88 -27.79
N VAL A 141 31.79 12.68 -27.67
CA VAL A 141 32.57 13.21 -26.54
C VAL A 141 33.67 14.11 -27.06
N ASN A 142 33.65 15.36 -26.60
CA ASN A 142 34.75 16.31 -26.76
C ASN A 142 35.54 16.31 -25.45
N MET A 143 36.85 16.07 -25.50
CA MET A 143 37.68 16.04 -24.31
C MET A 143 38.99 16.76 -24.55
N GLN A 144 39.23 17.77 -23.73
CA GLN A 144 40.45 18.56 -23.71
C GLN A 144 41.27 18.10 -22.51
N PHE A 145 42.21 17.23 -22.81
CA PHE A 145 43.21 16.80 -21.84
C PHE A 145 44.37 17.77 -21.80
N TYR A 146 44.76 18.15 -20.60
CA TYR A 146 46.09 18.64 -20.32
C TYR A 146 46.95 17.43 -19.90
N GLY A 147 47.34 16.59 -20.88
CA GLY A 147 48.31 15.47 -20.74
C GLY A 147 47.88 14.06 -21.18
N GLY A 148 46.58 13.72 -21.18
CA GLY A 148 45.99 12.58 -21.94
C GLY A 148 45.39 11.39 -21.13
N ALA A 149 44.21 10.91 -21.57
CA ALA A 149 43.42 9.72 -21.11
C ALA A 149 42.71 9.81 -19.73
N ARG A 150 41.49 9.28 -19.48
CA ARG A 150 40.50 8.52 -20.31
C ARG A 150 39.03 8.72 -19.80
N TYR A 151 38.03 8.04 -20.37
CA TYR A 151 36.59 8.20 -20.07
C TYR A 151 36.01 7.31 -18.94
N THR A 152 34.88 7.72 -18.34
CA THR A 152 34.15 7.05 -17.22
C THR A 152 32.68 6.73 -17.56
N HIS A 153 32.03 5.86 -16.76
CA HIS A 153 30.72 5.24 -17.05
C HIS A 153 29.54 5.84 -16.26
N VAL A 154 28.36 5.95 -16.90
CA VAL A 154 27.14 6.54 -16.30
C VAL A 154 26.20 5.50 -15.64
N CYS A 155 26.21 4.24 -16.08
CA CYS A 155 25.31 3.18 -15.57
C CYS A 155 25.35 2.97 -14.04
N PRO A 156 26.50 3.01 -13.35
CA PRO A 156 26.56 2.84 -11.89
C PRO A 156 25.70 3.85 -11.12
N CYS A 157 25.45 5.03 -11.69
CA CYS A 157 24.60 6.06 -11.07
C CYS A 157 23.13 5.69 -11.09
N VAL A 158 22.66 5.09 -12.20
CA VAL A 158 21.29 4.62 -12.37
C VAL A 158 21.05 3.42 -11.45
N GLU A 159 22.00 2.48 -11.39
CA GLU A 159 21.96 1.35 -10.47
C GLU A 159 21.91 1.78 -9.00
N ASN A 160 22.74 2.74 -8.59
CA ASN A 160 22.72 3.32 -7.23
C ASN A 160 21.41 4.03 -6.91
N ALA A 161 20.78 4.70 -7.89
CA ALA A 161 19.48 5.34 -7.72
C ALA A 161 18.36 4.31 -7.54
N ILE A 162 18.39 3.22 -8.34
CA ILE A 162 17.43 2.10 -8.22
C ILE A 162 17.61 1.37 -6.88
N GLN A 163 18.84 1.10 -6.44
CA GLN A 163 19.11 0.58 -5.09
C GLN A 163 18.65 1.53 -3.98
N SER A 164 18.62 2.84 -4.23
CA SER A 164 18.05 3.81 -3.29
C SER A 164 16.53 3.73 -3.24
N LEU A 165 15.87 3.61 -4.40
CA LEU A 165 14.42 3.38 -4.47
C LEU A 165 14.03 2.08 -3.77
N GLU A 166 14.75 0.99 -4.02
CA GLU A 166 14.52 -0.31 -3.37
C GLU A 166 14.60 -0.21 -1.84
N ARG A 167 15.63 0.48 -1.31
CA ARG A 167 15.74 0.76 0.14
C ARG A 167 14.57 1.56 0.70
N HIS A 168 13.95 2.46 -0.09
CA HIS A 168 12.75 3.17 0.34
C HIS A 168 11.51 2.25 0.33
N LEU A 169 11.37 1.37 -0.66
CA LEU A 169 10.24 0.42 -0.74
C LEU A 169 10.28 -0.64 0.38
N GLN A 170 11.47 -1.15 0.69
CA GLN A 170 11.69 -2.03 1.86
C GLN A 170 11.40 -1.33 3.19
N ALA A 171 11.53 0.00 3.25
CA ALA A 171 11.20 0.80 4.43
C ALA A 171 9.71 1.21 4.52
N ILE A 172 8.88 0.95 3.50
CA ILE A 172 7.43 1.17 3.57
C ILE A 172 6.84 0.21 4.59
N ASN A 173 6.13 0.73 5.59
CA ASN A 173 5.46 -0.13 6.54
C ASN A 173 4.20 -0.76 5.91
N MET A 174 4.27 -2.05 5.60
CA MET A 174 3.17 -2.81 5.00
C MET A 174 2.05 -3.16 6.00
N SER A 175 2.23 -2.91 7.32
CA SER A 175 1.16 -3.02 8.32
C SER A 175 0.88 -1.68 9.00
N VAL A 176 -0.29 -1.10 8.73
CA VAL A 176 -0.70 0.19 9.29
C VAL A 176 -1.52 -0.03 10.56
N GLU A 177 -1.03 0.42 11.71
CA GLU A 177 -1.83 0.48 12.94
C GLU A 177 -2.95 1.52 12.77
N VAL A 178 -4.20 1.10 12.89
CA VAL A 178 -5.36 1.98 12.69
C VAL A 178 -5.94 2.45 14.03
N ASN A 179 -5.86 1.60 15.06
CA ASN A 179 -6.11 1.91 16.47
C ASN A 179 -5.56 0.77 17.36
N PRO A 180 -5.57 0.90 18.70
CA PRO A 180 -4.97 -0.09 19.61
C PRO A 180 -5.52 -1.53 19.52
N VAL A 181 -6.67 -1.74 18.86
CA VAL A 181 -7.31 -3.06 18.72
C VAL A 181 -6.97 -3.70 17.37
N MET A 182 -6.57 -2.92 16.36
CA MET A 182 -6.67 -3.30 14.96
C MET A 182 -5.62 -2.63 14.05
N SER A 183 -4.92 -3.45 13.28
CA SER A 183 -4.00 -3.07 12.21
C SER A 183 -4.53 -3.51 10.84
N LEU A 184 -4.00 -2.91 9.77
CA LEU A 184 -4.35 -3.20 8.38
C LEU A 184 -3.11 -3.69 7.62
N ASP A 185 -3.15 -4.94 7.16
CA ASP A 185 -2.14 -5.54 6.28
C ASP A 185 -2.37 -5.07 4.83
N LEU A 186 -1.38 -4.37 4.28
CA LEU A 186 -1.31 -3.86 2.92
C LEU A 186 -0.27 -4.60 2.07
N SER A 187 0.29 -5.71 2.55
CA SER A 187 1.27 -6.53 1.81
C SER A 187 0.76 -6.91 0.42
N LEU A 188 1.64 -6.95 -0.57
CA LEU A 188 1.31 -7.40 -1.92
C LEU A 188 0.86 -8.87 -1.90
N SER A 189 -0.30 -9.16 -2.49
CA SER A 189 -0.76 -10.54 -2.68
C SER A 189 -0.03 -11.24 -3.82
N ALA A 190 0.43 -10.47 -4.81
CA ALA A 190 1.21 -10.93 -5.97
C ALA A 190 2.16 -9.82 -6.46
N PRO A 191 3.16 -10.13 -7.32
CA PRO A 191 3.93 -9.12 -8.03
C PRO A 191 3.05 -8.12 -8.77
N PRO A 192 3.47 -6.84 -8.92
CA PRO A 192 2.69 -5.84 -9.64
C PRO A 192 2.40 -6.26 -11.09
N ALA A 193 1.13 -6.22 -11.49
CA ALA A 193 0.72 -6.53 -12.86
C ALA A 193 0.89 -5.29 -13.75
N VAL A 194 1.70 -5.40 -14.80
CA VAL A 194 1.96 -4.31 -15.75
C VAL A 194 1.12 -4.50 -17.01
N ASP A 195 0.20 -3.58 -17.25
CA ASP A 195 -0.72 -3.56 -18.39
C ASP A 195 -0.38 -2.40 -19.35
N PRO A 196 -0.86 -2.41 -20.60
CA PRO A 196 -0.72 -1.29 -21.51
C PRO A 196 -1.37 -0.01 -20.94
N GLY A 197 -0.55 0.96 -20.51
CA GLY A 197 -0.98 2.25 -19.98
C GLY A 197 -1.31 2.28 -18.47
N SER A 198 -1.11 1.18 -17.75
CA SER A 198 -1.27 1.16 -16.28
C SER A 198 -0.49 0.05 -15.58
N ILE A 199 -0.16 0.28 -14.32
CA ILE A 199 0.33 -0.76 -13.40
C ILE A 199 -0.66 -0.97 -12.25
N ASN A 200 -0.91 -2.24 -11.93
CA ASN A 200 -1.87 -2.71 -10.96
C ASN A 200 -1.17 -3.40 -9.78
N PHE A 201 -1.29 -2.83 -8.58
CA PHE A 201 -0.81 -3.42 -7.33
C PHE A 201 -1.97 -4.09 -6.59
N GLY A 202 -1.88 -5.41 -6.42
CA GLY A 202 -2.83 -6.17 -5.60
C GLY A 202 -2.35 -6.28 -4.16
N LEU A 203 -3.08 -5.65 -3.23
CA LEU A 203 -2.77 -5.66 -1.79
C LEU A 203 -3.73 -6.61 -1.05
N ARG A 204 -3.23 -7.28 -0.01
CA ARG A 204 -4.02 -8.19 0.84
C ARG A 204 -5.19 -7.49 1.52
N GLY A 205 -5.00 -6.24 1.98
CA GLY A 205 -6.08 -5.35 2.42
C GLY A 205 -6.90 -5.91 3.60
N GLU A 206 -6.25 -6.62 4.51
CA GLU A 206 -6.88 -7.34 5.61
C GLU A 206 -6.72 -6.60 6.94
N PHE A 207 -7.83 -6.35 7.65
CA PHE A 207 -7.75 -5.87 9.03
C PHE A 207 -7.69 -7.03 10.01
N TYR A 208 -6.72 -6.99 10.92
CA TYR A 208 -6.52 -8.00 11.95
C TYR A 208 -6.32 -7.37 13.33
N SER A 209 -6.60 -8.14 14.39
CA SER A 209 -6.27 -7.73 15.76
C SER A 209 -4.90 -8.25 16.15
N PRO A 210 -3.92 -7.41 16.54
CA PRO A 210 -2.59 -7.88 16.93
C PRO A 210 -2.59 -8.82 18.15
N GLU A 211 -3.43 -8.55 19.14
CA GLU A 211 -3.52 -9.35 20.37
C GLU A 211 -4.27 -10.68 20.19
N SER A 212 -5.16 -10.75 19.20
CA SER A 212 -6.08 -11.87 19.01
C SER A 212 -6.12 -12.38 17.57
N HIS A 213 -4.96 -12.33 16.90
CA HIS A 213 -4.83 -12.63 15.49
C HIS A 213 -5.35 -14.03 15.14
N ARG A 214 -6.27 -14.06 14.18
CA ARG A 214 -6.85 -15.24 13.54
C ARG A 214 -7.23 -14.83 12.13
N ASP A 215 -7.01 -15.70 11.16
CA ASP A 215 -7.46 -15.47 9.79
C ASP A 215 -9.00 -15.42 9.74
N PRO A 216 -9.59 -14.53 8.93
CA PRO A 216 -11.03 -14.51 8.72
C PRO A 216 -11.55 -15.83 8.11
N PRO A 217 -12.74 -16.34 8.51
CA PRO A 217 -13.31 -17.58 7.99
C PRO A 217 -13.96 -17.42 6.60
N PHE A 218 -13.44 -16.49 5.80
CA PHE A 218 -13.89 -16.12 4.46
C PHE A 218 -12.68 -15.59 3.67
N VAL A 219 -12.76 -15.63 2.34
CA VAL A 219 -11.68 -15.19 1.44
C VAL A 219 -12.11 -13.98 0.62
N ALA A 220 -11.16 -13.23 0.07
CA ALA A 220 -11.46 -12.08 -0.77
C ALA A 220 -12.13 -12.54 -2.09
N PRO A 221 -13.29 -11.96 -2.47
CA PRO A 221 -13.89 -12.21 -3.77
C PRO A 221 -13.07 -11.51 -4.87
N PRO A 222 -12.89 -12.12 -6.05
CA PRO A 222 -12.25 -11.45 -7.16
C PRO A 222 -13.12 -10.27 -7.61
N PHE A 223 -12.50 -9.12 -7.85
CA PHE A 223 -13.16 -7.96 -8.44
C PHE A 223 -12.24 -7.30 -9.47
N SER A 224 -12.83 -6.54 -10.40
CA SER A 224 -12.10 -5.75 -11.38
C SER A 224 -12.18 -4.26 -11.05
N LEU A 225 -11.03 -3.60 -11.02
CA LEU A 225 -10.92 -2.15 -10.93
C LEU A 225 -10.99 -1.54 -12.34
N PRO A 226 -12.04 -0.78 -12.70
CA PRO A 226 -12.11 -0.12 -14.01
C PRO A 226 -11.12 1.05 -14.07
N VAL A 227 -9.96 0.81 -14.69
CA VAL A 227 -8.92 1.83 -14.89
C VAL A 227 -9.37 2.85 -15.94
N GLN A 228 -9.21 4.14 -15.64
CA GLN A 228 -9.52 5.24 -16.55
C GLN A 228 -8.31 6.17 -16.67
N SER A 229 -7.82 6.37 -17.89
CA SER A 229 -6.62 7.18 -18.21
C SER A 229 -6.75 8.67 -17.84
N THR A 230 -7.96 9.15 -17.58
CA THR A 230 -8.23 10.52 -17.09
C THR A 230 -7.76 10.75 -15.65
N TYR A 231 -7.68 9.70 -14.83
CA TYR A 231 -7.21 9.75 -13.44
C TYR A 231 -5.78 9.20 -13.32
N MET A 232 -5.00 9.75 -12.39
CA MET A 232 -3.61 9.32 -12.13
C MET A 232 -3.56 7.98 -11.38
N LEU A 233 -4.46 7.81 -10.41
CA LEU A 233 -4.55 6.66 -9.53
C LEU A 233 -6.03 6.27 -9.39
N SER A 234 -6.34 4.99 -9.54
CA SER A 234 -7.64 4.40 -9.17
C SER A 234 -7.44 3.46 -7.99
N VAL A 235 -8.41 3.41 -7.08
CA VAL A 235 -8.37 2.55 -5.88
C VAL A 235 -9.67 1.75 -5.79
N GLY A 236 -9.55 0.43 -5.78
CA GLY A 236 -10.65 -0.49 -5.52
C GLY A 236 -10.50 -1.13 -4.14
N VAL A 237 -11.59 -1.19 -3.38
CA VAL A 237 -11.65 -1.83 -2.05
C VAL A 237 -12.82 -2.80 -2.04
N SER A 238 -12.54 -4.07 -1.79
CA SER A 238 -13.56 -5.13 -1.73
C SER A 238 -14.29 -5.14 -0.38
N GLU A 239 -15.42 -5.84 -0.34
CA GLU A 239 -16.16 -6.08 0.90
C GLU A 239 -15.37 -6.92 1.92
N TYR A 240 -14.36 -7.69 1.49
CA TYR A 240 -13.46 -8.43 2.37
C TYR A 240 -12.72 -7.51 3.35
N THR A 241 -12.26 -6.35 2.89
CA THR A 241 -11.59 -5.36 3.73
C THR A 241 -12.53 -4.83 4.83
N ALA A 242 -13.81 -4.60 4.53
CA ALA A 242 -14.79 -4.20 5.55
C ALA A 242 -15.19 -5.37 6.49
N ASN A 243 -15.21 -6.59 5.96
CA ASN A 243 -15.56 -7.81 6.70
C ASN A 243 -14.46 -8.26 7.66
N SER A 244 -13.18 -8.18 7.26
CA SER A 244 -12.03 -8.45 8.13
C SER A 244 -11.98 -7.47 9.31
N ALA A 245 -12.26 -6.18 9.10
CA ALA A 245 -12.38 -5.22 10.20
C ALA A 245 -13.49 -5.59 11.19
N SER A 246 -14.65 -6.00 10.66
CA SER A 246 -15.79 -6.48 11.45
C SER A 246 -15.46 -7.76 12.23
N PHE A 247 -14.63 -8.63 11.65
CA PHE A 247 -14.13 -9.85 12.28
C PHE A 247 -13.16 -9.53 13.42
N ALA A 248 -12.16 -8.65 13.19
CA ALA A 248 -11.19 -8.24 14.19
C ALA A 248 -11.85 -7.62 15.45
N TYR A 249 -12.83 -6.72 15.27
CA TYR A 249 -13.60 -6.18 16.40
C TYR A 249 -14.52 -7.22 17.08
N TYR A 250 -15.00 -8.22 16.32
CA TYR A 250 -15.85 -9.27 16.88
C TYR A 250 -15.04 -10.22 17.77
N ILE A 251 -13.92 -10.75 17.27
CA ILE A 251 -13.09 -11.74 17.99
C ILE A 251 -12.37 -11.14 19.20
N SER A 252 -11.99 -9.85 19.13
CA SER A 252 -11.41 -9.11 20.27
C SER A 252 -12.46 -8.66 21.30
N GLY A 253 -13.75 -8.95 21.09
CA GLY A 253 -14.81 -8.64 22.05
C GLY A 253 -15.22 -7.16 22.12
N HIS A 254 -14.81 -6.33 21.15
CA HIS A 254 -15.10 -4.89 21.10
C HIS A 254 -16.47 -4.55 20.50
N LEU A 255 -17.14 -5.48 19.81
CA LEU A 255 -18.53 -5.30 19.34
C LEU A 255 -19.58 -5.49 20.45
N GLN A 256 -19.42 -4.76 21.57
CA GLN A 256 -20.40 -4.69 22.65
C GLN A 256 -20.41 -3.32 23.34
N ALA A 257 -21.54 -2.96 23.94
CA ALA A 257 -21.72 -1.74 24.73
C ALA A 257 -22.65 -1.99 25.92
N LEU A 258 -22.37 -1.34 27.05
CA LEU A 258 -23.27 -1.24 28.19
C LEU A 258 -23.99 0.09 28.14
N ILE A 259 -25.31 0.06 27.90
CA ILE A 259 -26.16 1.25 27.85
C ILE A 259 -26.89 1.40 29.18
N ASN A 260 -26.76 2.56 29.82
CA ASN A 260 -27.44 2.91 31.07
C ASN A 260 -28.42 4.09 30.84
N ASP A 261 -29.16 4.49 31.88
CA ASP A 261 -30.15 5.57 31.75
C ASP A 261 -29.53 6.94 31.43
N SER A 262 -28.30 7.23 31.88
CA SER A 262 -27.64 8.53 31.59
C SER A 262 -27.21 8.68 30.12
N MET A 263 -27.07 7.57 29.38
CA MET A 263 -26.88 7.59 27.92
C MET A 263 -28.17 7.86 27.13
N ILE A 264 -29.35 7.81 27.76
CA ILE A 264 -30.61 8.16 27.10
C ILE A 264 -30.81 9.67 27.13
N PRO A 265 -31.02 10.35 25.98
CA PRO A 265 -31.28 11.79 25.94
C PRO A 265 -32.48 12.19 26.79
N SER A 266 -32.40 13.35 27.44
CA SER A 266 -33.43 13.85 28.37
C SER A 266 -34.80 14.07 27.74
N TYR A 267 -34.85 14.34 26.43
CA TYR A 267 -36.10 14.49 25.67
C TYR A 267 -36.80 13.15 25.34
N CYS A 268 -36.16 12.00 25.60
CA CYS A 268 -36.76 10.70 25.33
C CYS A 268 -37.85 10.39 26.38
N PRO A 269 -39.11 10.12 25.97
CA PRO A 269 -40.22 9.85 26.91
C PRO A 269 -40.13 8.48 27.60
N ILE A 270 -39.18 7.64 27.19
CA ILE A 270 -38.89 6.32 27.74
C ILE A 270 -37.51 6.37 28.39
N ARG A 271 -37.47 6.18 29.72
CA ARG A 271 -36.25 6.04 30.53
C ARG A 271 -35.94 4.57 30.78
N LEU A 272 -34.67 4.26 31.06
CA LEU A 272 -34.16 2.91 31.33
C LEU A 272 -34.22 2.60 32.84
N ASN A 273 -35.46 2.53 33.33
CA ASN A 273 -35.78 2.09 34.69
C ASN A 273 -37.04 1.21 34.66
N THR A 274 -37.25 0.42 35.71
CA THR A 274 -38.31 -0.59 35.76
C THR A 274 -39.72 0.01 35.74
N SER A 275 -39.91 1.21 36.26
CA SER A 275 -41.20 1.91 36.30
C SER A 275 -41.63 2.47 34.93
N SER A 276 -40.68 2.98 34.15
CA SER A 276 -40.86 3.34 32.73
C SER A 276 -41.10 2.09 31.87
N MET A 277 -40.31 1.04 32.07
CA MET A 277 -40.42 -0.22 31.33
C MET A 277 -41.63 -1.08 31.74
N GLY A 278 -42.19 -0.87 32.93
CA GLY A 278 -43.40 -1.54 33.43
C GLY A 278 -44.64 -1.33 32.56
N ARG A 279 -44.66 -0.24 31.77
CA ARG A 279 -45.68 0.01 30.73
C ARG A 279 -45.68 -1.05 29.63
N PHE A 280 -44.55 -1.70 29.38
CA PHE A 280 -44.38 -2.75 28.38
C PHE A 280 -44.27 -4.15 29.02
N ILE A 281 -43.70 -4.24 30.23
CA ILE A 281 -43.48 -5.49 30.96
C ILE A 281 -43.96 -5.31 32.42
N PRO A 282 -45.27 -5.41 32.72
CA PRO A 282 -45.81 -5.08 34.05
C PRO A 282 -45.21 -5.89 35.20
N GLN A 283 -44.84 -7.15 34.94
CA GLN A 283 -44.16 -8.04 35.90
C GLN A 283 -42.81 -7.50 36.36
N LEU A 284 -42.11 -6.72 35.52
CA LEU A 284 -40.81 -6.15 35.84
C LEU A 284 -40.93 -5.08 36.94
N SER A 285 -41.90 -4.17 36.81
CA SER A 285 -42.20 -3.17 37.85
C SER A 285 -42.76 -3.77 39.14
N GLN A 286 -43.40 -4.95 39.08
CA GLN A 286 -43.92 -5.64 40.27
C GLN A 286 -42.81 -6.35 41.06
N MET A 287 -41.87 -7.02 40.38
CA MET A 287 -40.76 -7.72 41.04
C MET A 287 -39.59 -6.80 41.43
N TYR A 288 -39.42 -5.68 40.72
CA TYR A 288 -38.29 -4.76 40.87
C TYR A 288 -38.76 -3.30 40.83
N PRO A 289 -39.48 -2.80 41.84
CA PRO A 289 -40.04 -1.43 41.83
C PRO A 289 -38.94 -0.36 41.86
N ASP A 290 -39.10 0.68 41.02
CA ASP A 290 -38.28 1.90 40.98
C ASP A 290 -36.74 1.71 40.88
N LEU A 291 -36.29 0.62 40.25
CA LEU A 291 -34.86 0.35 40.03
C LEU A 291 -34.37 0.79 38.65
N LEU A 292 -33.10 1.20 38.58
CA LEU A 292 -32.40 1.50 37.32
C LEU A 292 -32.10 0.22 36.55
N MET A 293 -31.97 0.34 35.22
CA MET A 293 -31.64 -0.76 34.34
C MET A 293 -30.38 -0.48 33.52
N VAL A 294 -29.73 -1.56 33.08
CA VAL A 294 -28.59 -1.54 32.15
C VAL A 294 -28.84 -2.56 31.04
N LEU A 295 -28.53 -2.19 29.80
CA LEU A 295 -28.61 -3.05 28.63
C LEU A 295 -27.21 -3.39 28.12
N GLN A 296 -26.81 -4.65 28.16
CA GLN A 296 -25.64 -5.12 27.43
C GLN A 296 -26.06 -5.46 26.00
N VAL A 297 -25.70 -4.59 25.05
CA VAL A 297 -25.88 -4.79 23.61
C VAL A 297 -24.59 -5.40 23.06
N TYR A 298 -24.67 -6.53 22.35
CA TYR A 298 -23.49 -7.21 21.82
C TYR A 298 -23.76 -7.96 20.51
N ALA A 299 -22.76 -8.05 19.64
CA ALA A 299 -22.81 -8.87 18.43
C ALA A 299 -22.85 -10.38 18.79
N ARG A 300 -23.64 -11.17 18.06
CA ARG A 300 -23.73 -12.64 18.23
C ARG A 300 -22.83 -13.44 17.30
N GLN A 301 -22.37 -12.79 16.24
CA GLN A 301 -21.50 -13.26 15.19
C GLN A 301 -20.89 -12.03 14.51
N THR A 302 -19.85 -12.23 13.72
CA THR A 302 -19.26 -11.21 12.84
C THR A 302 -20.36 -10.53 12.01
N PRO A 303 -20.48 -9.19 12.08
CA PRO A 303 -21.29 -8.43 11.13
C PRO A 303 -20.71 -8.56 9.72
N LEU A 304 -21.56 -8.68 8.71
CA LEU A 304 -21.12 -8.81 7.32
C LEU A 304 -21.65 -7.65 6.47
N PHE A 305 -20.71 -7.00 5.78
CA PHE A 305 -20.93 -6.06 4.70
C PHE A 305 -21.02 -6.80 3.36
N THR A 306 -21.91 -6.33 2.49
CA THR A 306 -21.99 -6.71 1.08
C THR A 306 -22.04 -5.46 0.23
N PHE A 307 -21.17 -5.34 -0.77
CA PHE A 307 -21.09 -4.17 -1.65
C PHE A 307 -21.89 -4.42 -2.94
N GLN A 308 -22.79 -3.49 -3.29
CA GLN A 308 -23.59 -3.55 -4.51
C GLN A 308 -23.61 -2.17 -5.18
N PRO A 309 -23.88 -2.08 -6.51
CA PRO A 309 -23.92 -0.80 -7.20
C PRO A 309 -24.88 0.21 -6.52
N GLY A 310 -24.30 1.30 -6.02
CA GLY A 310 -25.03 2.39 -5.38
C GLY A 310 -25.39 2.20 -3.89
N PHE A 311 -25.14 1.04 -3.28
CA PHE A 311 -25.42 0.82 -1.85
C PHE A 311 -24.56 -0.25 -1.16
N VAL A 312 -24.39 -0.08 0.14
CA VAL A 312 -23.77 -1.07 1.02
C VAL A 312 -24.86 -1.70 1.88
N LYS A 313 -24.88 -3.04 1.92
CA LYS A 313 -25.72 -3.81 2.84
C LYS A 313 -24.89 -4.23 4.04
N LEU A 314 -25.47 -4.12 5.24
CA LEU A 314 -24.94 -4.63 6.50
C LEU A 314 -25.94 -5.61 7.11
N ASP A 315 -25.51 -6.85 7.33
CA ASP A 315 -26.21 -7.87 8.10
C ASP A 315 -25.60 -7.95 9.50
N LEU A 316 -26.31 -7.39 10.49
CA LEU A 316 -25.93 -7.37 11.89
C LEU A 316 -26.87 -8.26 12.71
N LEU A 317 -26.32 -9.31 13.33
CA LEU A 317 -27.03 -10.13 14.30
C LEU A 317 -26.49 -9.82 15.69
N SER A 318 -27.32 -9.21 16.53
CA SER A 318 -26.97 -8.82 17.90
C SER A 318 -27.95 -9.38 18.92
N ALA A 319 -27.60 -9.23 20.19
CA ALA A 319 -28.48 -9.50 21.31
C ALA A 319 -28.41 -8.35 22.31
N ILE A 320 -29.50 -8.17 23.05
CA ILE A 320 -29.55 -7.30 24.21
C ILE A 320 -29.86 -8.18 25.42
N LYS A 321 -28.99 -8.16 26.43
CA LYS A 321 -29.33 -8.64 27.79
C LYS A 321 -29.73 -7.42 28.61
N ALA A 322 -30.93 -7.46 29.19
CA ALA A 322 -31.37 -6.45 30.12
C ALA A 322 -31.11 -6.90 31.56
N PHE A 323 -30.57 -5.98 32.36
CA PHE A 323 -30.30 -6.17 33.77
C PHE A 323 -30.99 -5.08 34.58
N VAL A 324 -31.44 -5.43 35.77
CA VAL A 324 -31.82 -4.48 36.82
C VAL A 324 -30.63 -4.29 37.76
N VAL A 325 -30.36 -3.04 38.13
CA VAL A 325 -29.34 -2.66 39.10
C VAL A 325 -29.94 -2.74 40.50
N GLN A 326 -29.49 -3.69 41.31
CA GLN A 326 -29.89 -3.84 42.69
C GLN A 326 -29.28 -2.76 43.59
N ALA A 327 -29.84 -2.56 44.79
CA ALA A 327 -29.30 -1.60 45.77
C ALA A 327 -27.84 -1.88 46.21
N ASN A 328 -27.38 -3.12 46.11
CA ASN A 328 -25.99 -3.53 46.34
C ASN A 328 -25.12 -3.46 45.06
N SER A 329 -25.56 -2.73 44.02
CA SER A 329 -24.94 -2.61 42.69
C SER A 329 -24.80 -3.91 41.90
N THR A 330 -25.40 -5.03 42.33
CA THR A 330 -25.38 -6.27 41.54
C THR A 330 -26.36 -6.21 40.37
N LEU A 331 -25.97 -6.82 39.24
CA LEU A 331 -26.79 -6.85 38.03
C LEU A 331 -27.64 -8.12 37.98
N THR A 332 -28.95 -7.98 38.17
CA THR A 332 -29.90 -9.11 38.05
C THR A 332 -30.40 -9.20 36.61
N PRO A 333 -30.12 -10.28 35.85
CA PRO A 333 -30.62 -10.43 34.48
C PRO A 333 -32.14 -10.64 34.49
N VAL A 334 -32.87 -9.87 33.67
CA VAL A 334 -34.34 -9.92 33.65
C VAL A 334 -34.92 -10.42 32.33
N PHE A 335 -34.33 -10.08 31.19
CA PHE A 335 -34.72 -10.63 29.89
C PHE A 335 -33.61 -10.52 28.85
N LYS A 336 -33.76 -11.24 27.75
CA LYS A 336 -32.84 -11.23 26.61
C LYS A 336 -33.61 -11.08 25.31
N LEU A 337 -33.22 -10.11 24.49
CA LEU A 337 -33.76 -9.89 23.15
C LEU A 337 -32.74 -10.32 22.11
N HIS A 338 -33.24 -10.89 21.01
CA HIS A 338 -32.45 -11.23 19.84
C HIS A 338 -32.82 -10.29 18.70
N LEU A 339 -31.83 -9.57 18.17
CA LEU A 339 -32.02 -8.59 17.12
C LEU A 339 -31.33 -9.07 15.85
N VAL A 340 -32.11 -9.21 14.78
CA VAL A 340 -31.60 -9.44 13.42
C VAL A 340 -31.87 -8.15 12.65
N ARG A 341 -30.82 -7.39 12.38
CA ARG A 341 -30.89 -6.10 11.67
C ARG A 341 -30.17 -6.23 10.34
N ARG A 342 -30.94 -6.34 9.26
CA ARG A 342 -30.44 -6.19 7.90
C ARG A 342 -30.73 -4.76 7.45
N THR A 343 -29.69 -3.99 7.13
CA THR A 343 -29.83 -2.63 6.61
C THR A 343 -29.11 -2.51 5.29
N SER A 344 -29.85 -2.21 4.22
CA SER A 344 -29.25 -1.61 3.02
C SER A 344 -29.23 -0.10 3.18
N ARG A 345 -28.12 0.55 2.82
CA ARG A 345 -28.03 2.00 2.68
C ARG A 345 -27.26 2.36 1.41
N SER A 346 -27.90 3.18 0.58
CA SER A 346 -27.17 4.07 -0.31
C SER A 346 -26.29 4.97 0.54
N GLY A 347 -24.99 5.00 0.25
CA GLY A 347 -24.01 5.81 0.97
C GLY A 347 -22.95 6.27 -0.01
N LEU A 348 -22.59 7.55 0.08
CA LEU A 348 -21.41 8.05 -0.61
C LEU A 348 -20.19 7.66 0.23
N VAL A 349 -19.24 6.98 -0.39
CA VAL A 349 -17.89 6.80 0.14
C VAL A 349 -17.02 7.86 -0.51
N TRP A 350 -16.31 8.66 0.27
CA TRP A 350 -15.28 9.56 -0.26
C TRP A 350 -14.01 9.47 0.58
N PHE A 351 -12.91 9.81 -0.08
CA PHE A 351 -11.59 9.87 0.51
C PHE A 351 -11.34 11.30 1.02
N SER A 352 -10.89 11.44 2.26
CA SER A 352 -10.49 12.72 2.85
C SER A 352 -9.39 12.52 3.87
N MET A 353 -8.33 13.33 3.81
CA MET A 353 -7.17 13.28 4.72
C MET A 353 -6.64 11.85 4.94
N GLN A 354 -6.34 11.13 3.85
CA GLN A 354 -5.85 9.74 3.88
C GLN A 354 -6.80 8.72 4.54
N ARG A 355 -8.07 9.05 4.76
CA ARG A 355 -9.08 8.17 5.36
C ARG A 355 -10.28 8.00 4.43
N PHE A 356 -10.80 6.77 4.35
CA PHE A 356 -12.12 6.49 3.78
C PHE A 356 -13.19 6.89 4.80
N ASN A 357 -14.12 7.73 4.36
CA ASN A 357 -15.23 8.20 5.18
C ASN A 357 -16.56 7.76 4.55
N ILE A 358 -17.52 7.43 5.40
CA ILE A 358 -18.88 7.04 5.03
C ILE A 358 -19.86 7.95 5.79
N LEU A 359 -20.57 8.82 5.09
CA LEU A 359 -21.62 9.69 5.64
C LEU A 359 -23.00 9.09 5.34
N LYS A 360 -23.95 9.53 6.15
CA LYS A 360 -25.36 9.13 6.12
C LYS A 360 -26.19 9.88 5.10
#